data_AF-A0A4P9VS21-F1
#
_entry.id   AF-A0A4P9VS21-F1
#
_cell.length_a   1.000
_cell.length_b   1.000
_cell.length_c   1.000
_cell.angle_alpha   90.00
_cell.angle_beta   90.00
_cell.angle_gamma   90.00
#
_symmetry.space_group_name_H-M   'P 1'
#
loop_
_entity.id
_entity.type
_entity.pdbx_description
1 polymer ?
#
loop_
_entity_poly.entity_id
_entity_poly.type
_entity_poly.pdbx_seq_one_letter_code
_entity_poly.pdbx_strand_id
1 'polypeptide(L)'
;MENLQKIKPGSLLAWSVSDHDGVERYFKIIFHEHEEGAKQIAKYAMRYKAEELVAHREPKFDRYAALGYVPVSELLLYGWSAVCGGCGKAISLHQKKTFKNVLTEGEDIWCNIDCFIKQRFREQKSNAYNNDTNQQPVQLEL
;
A
#
# COMPACT_ATOMS: atom_id res chain seq x y z
N MET A 1 21.24 -11.65 -15.15
CA MET A 1 20.78 -12.44 -13.99
C MET A 1 21.48 -11.86 -12.77
N GLU A 2 20.80 -10.97 -12.07
CA GLU A 2 21.39 -10.23 -10.94
C GLU A 2 21.58 -11.15 -9.73
N ASN A 3 22.71 -10.95 -9.07
CA ASN A 3 23.10 -11.60 -7.81
C ASN A 3 22.06 -11.28 -6.73
N LEU A 4 21.13 -12.21 -6.47
CA LEU A 4 20.39 -12.26 -5.22
C LEU A 4 21.39 -12.70 -4.14
N GLN A 5 22.20 -11.75 -3.65
CA GLN A 5 22.96 -11.95 -2.42
C GLN A 5 21.97 -12.42 -1.35
N LYS A 6 22.28 -13.55 -0.72
CA LYS A 6 21.46 -14.14 0.35
C LYS A 6 21.25 -13.10 1.43
N ILE A 7 20.06 -12.51 1.48
CA ILE A 7 19.63 -11.62 2.55
C ILE A 7 19.77 -12.40 3.86
N LYS A 8 20.60 -11.91 4.77
CA LYS A 8 20.75 -12.57 6.07
C LYS A 8 19.47 -12.37 6.87
N PRO A 9 18.92 -13.42 7.51
CA PRO A 9 17.78 -13.25 8.41
C PRO A 9 18.11 -12.19 9.47
N GLY A 10 17.30 -11.13 9.54
CA GLY A 10 17.49 -10.01 10.47
C GLY A 10 18.39 -8.86 10.01
N SER A 11 18.91 -8.86 8.76
CA SER A 11 19.67 -7.70 8.24
C SER A 11 18.80 -6.58 7.69
N LEU A 12 17.53 -6.87 7.35
CA LEU A 12 16.61 -5.90 6.80
C LEU A 12 16.07 -4.96 7.89
N LEU A 13 16.25 -3.67 7.67
CA LEU A 13 15.79 -2.60 8.55
C LEU A 13 14.63 -1.86 7.90
N ALA A 14 13.68 -1.37 8.70
CA ALA A 14 12.58 -0.55 8.21
C ALA A 14 13.00 0.92 8.02
N TRP A 15 12.64 1.47 6.86
CA TRP A 15 12.86 2.85 6.48
C TRP A 15 11.54 3.49 6.02
N SER A 16 11.17 4.61 6.61
CA SER A 16 10.13 5.48 6.07
C SER A 16 10.72 6.34 4.97
N VAL A 17 10.20 6.25 3.75
CA VAL A 17 10.66 7.04 2.60
C VAL A 17 9.57 8.00 2.15
N SER A 18 9.92 9.28 1.96
CA SER A 18 9.03 10.37 1.53
C SER A 18 9.63 11.22 0.40
N ASP A 19 8.79 11.96 -0.33
CA ASP A 19 9.15 12.80 -1.49
C ASP A 19 9.67 14.20 -1.13
N HIS A 20 9.53 14.63 0.13
CA HIS A 20 10.04 15.91 0.64
C HIS A 20 10.47 15.81 2.10
N ASP A 21 11.23 16.81 2.58
CA ASP A 21 11.70 17.01 3.96
C ASP A 21 10.55 17.01 4.99
N GLY A 22 10.00 15.84 5.29
CA GLY A 22 8.99 15.65 6.34
C GLY A 22 7.60 16.22 6.06
N VAL A 23 7.32 16.75 4.86
CA VAL A 23 5.98 17.25 4.51
C VAL A 23 5.13 16.09 3.98
N GLU A 24 4.41 15.47 4.91
CA GLU A 24 3.55 14.27 4.85
C GLU A 24 2.54 14.17 3.68
N ARG A 25 3.01 14.05 2.42
CA ARG A 25 2.10 13.72 1.31
C ARG A 25 2.06 12.23 1.00
N TYR A 26 3.23 11.60 0.90
CA TYR A 26 3.32 10.17 0.62
C TYR A 26 4.51 9.56 1.34
N PHE A 27 4.23 8.61 2.24
CA PHE A 27 5.25 7.81 2.90
C PHE A 27 5.09 6.33 2.52
N LYS A 28 6.20 5.61 2.41
CA LYS A 28 6.25 4.16 2.26
C LYS A 28 7.24 3.58 3.25
N ILE A 29 6.87 2.47 3.91
CA ILE A 29 7.85 1.67 4.66
C ILE A 29 8.52 0.72 3.69
N ILE A 30 9.85 0.79 3.60
CA ILE A 30 10.69 -0.09 2.81
C ILE A 30 11.64 -0.84 3.74
N PHE A 31 11.78 -2.13 3.50
CA PHE A 31 12.74 -2.97 4.22
C PHE A 31 14.01 -3.13 3.42
N HIS A 32 15.12 -2.62 3.94
CA HIS A 32 16.43 -2.70 3.30
C HIS A 32 17.55 -2.61 4.34
N GLU A 33 18.72 -3.21 4.07
CA GLU A 33 19.86 -3.16 4.99
C GLU A 33 20.42 -1.73 5.17
N HIS A 34 20.26 -0.91 4.14
CA HIS A 34 20.85 0.42 4.03
C HIS A 34 19.84 1.45 3.52
N GLU A 35 19.98 2.71 3.96
CA GLU A 35 19.14 3.85 3.57
C GLU A 35 19.05 4.01 2.05
N GLU A 36 20.21 4.00 1.39
CA GLU A 36 20.30 4.27 -0.05
C GLU A 36 19.52 3.23 -0.86
N GLY A 37 19.61 1.96 -0.49
CA GLY A 37 18.83 0.91 -1.16
C GLY A 37 17.33 1.02 -0.88
N ALA A 38 16.91 1.52 0.29
CA ALA A 38 15.51 1.81 0.53
C ALA A 38 14.98 2.89 -0.42
N LYS A 39 15.76 3.96 -0.67
CA LYS A 39 15.43 5.00 -1.66
C LYS A 39 15.40 4.43 -3.08
N GLN A 40 16.35 3.58 -3.44
CA GLN A 40 16.40 2.95 -4.77
C GLN A 40 15.17 2.07 -5.05
N ILE A 41 14.60 1.42 -4.03
CA ILE A 41 13.34 0.67 -4.17
C ILE A 41 12.15 1.64 -4.24
N ALA A 42 12.09 2.62 -3.33
CA ALA A 42 10.98 3.57 -3.22
C ALA A 42 10.78 4.41 -4.49
N LYS A 43 11.85 4.73 -5.22
CA LYS A 43 11.80 5.54 -6.45
C LYS A 43 10.80 4.97 -7.48
N TYR A 44 10.72 3.64 -7.60
CA TYR A 44 9.79 2.98 -8.51
C TYR A 44 8.36 3.02 -7.98
N ALA A 45 8.18 2.77 -6.69
CA ALA A 45 6.86 2.76 -6.05
C ALA A 45 6.22 4.16 -6.01
N MET A 46 7.04 5.20 -5.82
CA MET A 46 6.58 6.58 -5.66
C MET A 46 6.68 7.41 -6.95
N ARG A 47 7.35 6.90 -7.99
CA ARG A 47 7.60 7.58 -9.29
C ARG A 47 8.40 8.88 -9.16
N TYR A 48 9.38 8.89 -8.25
CA TYR A 48 10.35 9.97 -8.05
C TYR A 48 11.77 9.48 -8.39
N LYS A 49 12.74 10.38 -8.44
CA LYS A 49 14.16 9.99 -8.46
C LYS A 49 14.64 9.66 -7.05
N ALA A 50 15.64 8.80 -6.92
CA ALA A 50 16.14 8.39 -5.60
C ALA A 50 16.73 9.58 -4.81
N GLU A 51 17.34 10.53 -5.51
CA GLU A 51 17.98 11.71 -4.91
C GLU A 51 16.96 12.74 -4.39
N GLU A 52 15.71 12.63 -4.83
CA GLU A 52 14.58 13.47 -4.39
C GLU A 52 13.91 12.86 -3.14
N LEU A 53 14.28 11.65 -2.74
CA LEU A 53 13.67 10.94 -1.63
C LEU A 53 14.46 11.11 -0.34
N VAL A 54 13.73 11.33 0.74
CA VAL A 54 14.26 11.35 2.11
C VAL A 54 13.85 10.05 2.79
N ALA A 55 14.79 9.43 3.50
CA ALA A 55 14.54 8.19 4.22
C ALA A 55 14.90 8.35 5.70
N HIS A 56 14.02 7.86 6.58
CA HIS A 56 14.20 7.89 8.03
C HIS A 56 14.10 6.47 8.60
N ARG A 57 14.97 6.12 9.55
CA ARG A 57 14.90 4.82 10.22
C ARG A 57 13.64 4.71 11.06
N GLU A 58 12.98 3.56 10.95
CA GLU A 58 11.81 3.21 11.73
C GLU A 58 11.97 1.90 12.52
N PRO A 59 12.80 1.87 13.58
CA PRO A 59 13.15 0.62 14.27
C PRO A 59 11.94 -0.14 14.84
N LYS A 60 10.87 0.59 15.19
CA LYS A 60 9.60 0.02 15.68
C LYS A 60 8.94 -0.96 14.68
N PHE A 61 9.30 -0.88 13.40
CA PHE A 61 8.77 -1.74 12.35
C PHE A 61 9.73 -2.85 11.89
N ASP A 62 10.96 -2.92 12.39
CA ASP A 62 11.96 -3.94 11.98
C ASP A 62 11.44 -5.37 12.18
N ARG A 63 10.57 -5.59 13.18
CA ARG A 63 9.92 -6.89 13.44
C ARG A 63 9.09 -7.42 12.26
N TYR A 64 8.69 -6.56 11.34
CA TYR A 64 7.90 -6.91 10.16
C TYR A 64 8.76 -7.18 8.92
N ALA A 65 10.09 -7.12 9.03
CA ALA A 65 10.99 -7.33 7.90
C ALA A 65 10.80 -8.71 7.23
N ALA A 66 10.51 -9.75 8.01
CA ALA A 66 10.24 -11.08 7.48
C ALA A 66 8.93 -11.18 6.67
N LEU A 67 7.96 -10.28 6.93
CA LEU A 67 6.73 -10.19 6.15
C LEU A 67 6.91 -9.36 4.88
N GLY A 68 7.92 -8.49 4.82
CA GLY A 68 8.16 -7.58 3.71
C GLY A 68 7.22 -6.36 3.68
N TYR A 69 6.24 -6.27 4.59
CA TYR A 69 5.33 -5.14 4.73
C TYR A 69 4.92 -4.96 6.20
N VAL A 70 4.52 -3.73 6.57
CA VAL A 70 3.94 -3.44 7.89
C VAL A 70 2.42 -3.53 7.78
N PRO A 71 1.74 -4.32 8.63
CA PRO A 71 0.28 -4.36 8.66
C PRO A 71 -0.30 -2.95 8.85
N VAL A 72 -1.34 -2.60 8.10
CA VAL A 72 -1.93 -1.25 8.17
C VAL A 72 -2.42 -0.91 9.58
N SER A 73 -2.91 -1.93 10.31
CA SER A 73 -3.30 -1.78 11.70
C SER A 73 -2.18 -1.22 12.58
N GLU A 74 -0.96 -1.66 12.32
CA GLU A 74 0.25 -1.27 13.05
C GLU A 74 0.69 0.13 12.64
N LEU A 75 0.67 0.44 11.35
CA LEU A 75 0.95 1.80 10.85
C LEU A 75 0.03 2.82 11.53
N LEU A 76 -1.27 2.55 11.55
CA LEU A 76 -2.26 3.42 12.18
C LEU A 76 -1.96 3.65 13.68
N LEU A 77 -1.57 2.61 14.43
CA LEU A 77 -1.20 2.71 15.85
C LEU A 77 -0.03 3.68 16.11
N TYR A 78 0.89 3.82 15.16
CA TYR A 78 2.01 4.75 15.25
C TYR A 78 1.73 6.11 14.61
N GLY A 79 0.45 6.46 14.40
CA GLY A 79 0.02 7.78 13.92
C GLY A 79 0.01 7.94 12.40
N TRP A 80 0.28 6.88 11.65
CA TRP A 80 0.24 6.94 10.19
C TRP A 80 -1.21 7.03 9.72
N SER A 81 -1.39 7.56 8.52
CA SER A 81 -2.68 7.58 7.84
C SER A 81 -2.71 6.62 6.66
N ALA A 82 -3.89 6.13 6.33
CA ALA A 82 -4.15 5.32 5.15
C ALA A 82 -5.34 5.87 4.38
N VAL A 83 -5.48 5.51 3.10
CA VAL A 83 -6.60 5.97 2.27
C VAL A 83 -7.62 4.85 2.15
N CYS A 84 -8.89 5.13 2.45
CA CYS A 84 -9.97 4.16 2.29
C CYS A 84 -10.17 3.82 0.80
N GLY A 85 -10.03 2.55 0.42
CA GLY A 85 -10.22 2.09 -0.96
C GLY A 85 -11.63 2.30 -1.51
N GLY A 86 -12.64 2.41 -0.63
CA GLY A 86 -14.03 2.62 -1.05
C GLY A 86 -14.46 4.08 -1.22
N CYS A 87 -14.02 4.98 -0.33
CA CYS A 87 -14.46 6.39 -0.33
C CYS A 87 -13.34 7.42 -0.48
N GLY A 88 -12.08 7.00 -0.59
CA GLY A 88 -10.91 7.88 -0.76
C GLY A 88 -10.58 8.76 0.45
N LYS A 89 -11.32 8.65 1.56
CA LYS A 89 -11.06 9.44 2.76
C LYS A 89 -9.85 8.88 3.52
N ALA A 90 -9.04 9.78 4.08
CA ALA A 90 -7.97 9.42 4.99
C ALA A 90 -8.54 8.77 6.27
N ILE A 91 -7.89 7.70 6.71
CA ILE A 91 -8.10 6.96 7.94
C ILE A 91 -6.87 7.23 8.81
N SER A 92 -7.05 7.86 9.96
CA SER A 92 -5.99 8.09 10.94
C SER A 92 -6.56 8.04 12.36
N LEU A 93 -5.72 7.70 13.35
CA LEU A 93 -6.15 7.62 14.76
C LEU A 93 -6.48 8.99 15.38
N HIS A 94 -5.97 10.09 14.82
CA HIS A 94 -6.28 11.43 15.32
C HIS A 94 -7.74 11.84 15.07
N GLN A 95 -8.39 11.23 14.07
CA GLN A 95 -9.83 11.35 13.92
C GLN A 95 -10.47 10.39 14.93
N LYS A 96 -11.32 10.88 15.82
CA LYS A 96 -12.01 10.17 16.93
C LYS A 96 -12.86 8.93 16.53
N LYS A 97 -12.62 8.32 15.37
CA LYS A 97 -13.26 7.09 14.91
C LYS A 97 -12.53 5.90 15.51
N THR A 98 -13.28 5.10 16.25
CA THR A 98 -12.82 3.85 16.81
C THR A 98 -12.33 2.92 15.70
N PHE A 99 -11.11 2.42 15.88
CA PHE A 99 -10.45 1.41 15.04
C PHE A 99 -11.30 0.18 14.76
N LYS A 100 -12.30 -0.09 15.62
CA LYS A 100 -13.22 -1.24 15.56
C LYS A 100 -13.96 -1.43 14.23
N ASN A 101 -14.03 -0.38 13.41
CA ASN A 101 -14.73 -0.44 12.13
C ASN A 101 -13.78 -0.55 10.93
N VAL A 102 -12.46 -0.44 11.12
CA VAL A 102 -11.52 -0.55 10.01
C VAL A 102 -11.43 -2.01 9.55
N LEU A 103 -11.61 -2.23 8.25
CA LEU A 103 -11.45 -3.52 7.62
C LEU A 103 -10.22 -3.52 6.72
N THR A 104 -9.52 -4.64 6.66
CA THR A 104 -8.36 -4.85 5.80
C THR A 104 -8.51 -6.15 5.02
N GLU A 105 -8.11 -6.15 3.75
CA GLU A 105 -8.08 -7.32 2.88
C GLU A 105 -6.92 -7.17 1.91
N GLY A 106 -5.90 -8.04 2.02
CA GLY A 106 -4.64 -7.85 1.31
C GLY A 106 -3.98 -6.52 1.71
N GLU A 107 -3.68 -5.68 0.71
CA GLU A 107 -3.10 -4.34 0.89
C GLU A 107 -4.15 -3.24 1.04
N ASP A 108 -5.43 -3.56 0.81
CA ASP A 108 -6.51 -2.59 0.83
C ASP A 108 -7.12 -2.41 2.22
N ILE A 109 -7.59 -1.19 2.48
CA ILE A 109 -8.20 -0.79 3.74
C ILE A 109 -9.49 -0.02 3.52
N TRP A 110 -10.48 -0.26 4.38
CA TRP A 110 -11.76 0.44 4.38
C TRP A 110 -12.09 1.01 5.76
N CYS A 111 -12.70 2.19 5.78
CA CYS A 111 -13.04 2.88 7.01
C CYS A 111 -14.23 2.26 7.76
N ASN A 112 -15.03 1.42 7.10
CA ASN A 112 -16.12 0.63 7.63
C ASN A 112 -16.58 -0.48 6.67
N ILE A 113 -17.37 -1.42 7.20
CA ILE A 113 -18.00 -2.51 6.45
C ILE A 113 -18.87 -2.00 5.29
N ASP A 114 -19.53 -0.86 5.45
CA ASP A 114 -20.35 -0.29 4.38
C ASP A 114 -19.51 0.14 3.17
N CYS A 115 -18.33 0.73 3.40
CA CYS A 115 -17.41 1.09 2.33
C CYS A 115 -16.85 -0.14 1.62
N PHE A 116 -16.52 -1.19 2.39
CA PHE A 116 -16.06 -2.46 1.84
C PHE A 116 -17.13 -3.09 0.92
N ILE A 117 -18.35 -3.25 1.44
CA ILE A 117 -19.47 -3.86 0.71
C ILE A 117 -19.82 -3.06 -0.54
N LYS A 118 -19.92 -1.73 -0.44
CA LYS A 118 -20.24 -0.86 -1.60
C LYS A 118 -19.20 -0.98 -2.70
N GLN A 119 -17.92 -1.07 -2.35
CA GLN A 119 -16.84 -1.22 -3.31
C GLN A 119 -16.92 -2.58 -4.02
N ARG A 120 -17.09 -3.68 -3.27
CA ARG A 120 -17.26 -5.02 -3.85
C ARG A 120 -18.44 -5.13 -4.80
N PHE A 121 -19.58 -4.53 -4.47
CA PHE A 121 -20.74 -4.49 -5.37
C PHE A 121 -20.47 -3.70 -6.66
N ARG A 122 -19.68 -2.62 -6.61
CA ARG A 122 -19.28 -1.86 -7.82
C ARG A 122 -18.39 -2.68 -8.74
N GLU A 123 -17.42 -3.39 -8.17
CA GLU A 123 -16.51 -4.26 -8.92
C GLU A 123 -17.26 -5.41 -9.61
N GLN A 124 -18.20 -6.05 -8.91
CA GLN A 124 -19.05 -7.09 -9.51
C GLN A 124 -19.89 -6.57 -10.68
N LYS A 125 -20.48 -5.37 -10.57
CA LYS A 125 -21.23 -4.76 -11.68
C LYS A 125 -20.35 -4.41 -12.87
N SER A 126 -19.14 -3.90 -12.63
CA SER A 126 -18.16 -3.62 -13.68
C SER A 126 -17.75 -4.89 -14.43
N ASN A 127 -17.48 -5.96 -13.68
CA ASN A 127 -17.11 -7.26 -14.27
C ASN A 127 -18.27 -7.91 -15.02
N ALA A 128 -19.51 -7.77 -14.54
CA ALA A 128 -20.69 -8.22 -15.28
C ALA A 128 -20.85 -7.45 -16.60
N TYR A 129 -20.70 -6.12 -16.58
CA TYR A 129 -20.81 -5.29 -17.78
C TYR A 129 -19.73 -5.64 -18.82
N ASN A 130 -18.48 -5.90 -18.39
CA ASN A 130 -17.39 -6.25 -19.31
C ASN A 130 -17.53 -7.64 -19.95
N ASN A 131 -18.26 -8.56 -19.33
CA ASN A 131 -18.52 -9.88 -19.91
C ASN A 131 -19.60 -9.86 -20.99
N ASP A 132 -20.55 -8.92 -20.92
CA ASP A 132 -21.64 -8.80 -21.90
C ASP A 132 -21.20 -8.09 -23.20
N THR A 133 -20.18 -7.23 -23.16
CA THR A 133 -19.70 -6.48 -24.34
C THR A 133 -18.83 -7.30 -25.30
N ASN A 134 -18.44 -8.53 -24.96
CA ASN A 134 -17.58 -9.39 -25.77
C ASN A 134 -18.32 -10.42 -26.64
N GLN A 135 -19.66 -10.37 -26.72
CA GLN A 135 -20.40 -11.13 -27.72
C GLN A 135 -20.51 -10.32 -29.03
N GLN A 136 -19.47 -10.37 -29.86
CA GLN A 136 -19.64 -10.04 -31.27
C GLN A 136 -20.60 -11.06 -31.91
N PRO A 137 -21.66 -10.63 -32.62
CA PRO A 137 -22.52 -11.55 -33.34
C PRO A 137 -21.70 -12.20 -34.45
N VAL A 138 -21.60 -13.53 -34.41
CA VAL A 138 -21.08 -14.33 -35.51
C VAL A 138 -21.98 -14.06 -36.71
N GLN A 139 -21.48 -13.35 -37.72
CA GLN A 139 -22.14 -13.25 -39.01
C GLN A 139 -22.13 -14.65 -39.64
N LEU A 140 -23.30 -15.27 -39.70
CA LEU A 140 -23.53 -16.43 -40.55
C LEU A 140 -23.57 -15.93 -42.00
N GLU A 141 -22.49 -16.16 -42.74
CA GLU A 141 -22.52 -16.09 -44.19
C GLU A 141 -23.28 -17.33 -44.72
N LEU A 142 -24.32 -17.07 -45.51
CA LEU A 142 -25.18 -18.05 -46.18
C LEU A 142 -24.53 -18.61 -47.44
#